data_AF-A0A7F8RT55-F1
#
_entry.id   AF-A0A7F8RT55-F1
#
_cell.length_a   1.000
_cell.length_b   1.000
_cell.length_c   1.000
_cell.angle_alpha   90.00
_cell.angle_beta   90.00
_cell.angle_gamma   90.00
#
_symmetry.space_group_name_H-M   'P 1'
#
loop_
_entity.id
_entity.type
_entity.pdbx_description
1 polymer ?
#
loop_
_entity_poly.entity_id
_entity_poly.type
_entity_poly.pdbx_seq_one_letter_code
_entity_poly.pdbx_strand_id
1 'polypeptide(L)'
;MPAPGCSLQASTATQPPPSLSARRRGESARAGDVTPRRIRLLEASLADCVVMELKTGVSKQDIREQIWDYMESQNLADFPRPVHHRIPNFKGSYLACQNIRDLEVFARTQEVKVDPDKPLEGVRLLALQSKKTLLVPTPRLRTGLFNKITPPPGATKDILRKCATSQGVRNYSTPVGLDSRVLVDLVVVGSVAVSEKGKIKIRNSWM
;
A
#
# COMPACT_ATOMS: atom_id res chain seq x y z
N MET A 1 -56.82 4.56 -5.92
CA MET A 1 -57.77 3.46 -5.63
C MET A 1 -57.36 2.23 -6.44
N PRO A 2 -56.69 1.22 -5.85
CA PRO A 2 -56.54 -0.12 -6.43
C PRO A 2 -57.19 -1.22 -5.56
N ALA A 3 -57.67 -2.30 -6.19
CA ALA A 3 -57.86 -3.68 -5.66
C ALA A 3 -58.49 -4.58 -6.75
N PRO A 4 -58.42 -5.92 -6.68
CA PRO A 4 -57.47 -6.81 -5.98
C PRO A 4 -56.95 -8.02 -6.80
N GLY A 5 -55.87 -8.65 -6.31
CA GLY A 5 -55.74 -10.12 -6.16
C GLY A 5 -55.29 -10.99 -7.33
N CYS A 6 -54.08 -11.59 -7.23
CA CYS A 6 -53.92 -13.04 -7.04
C CYS A 6 -52.43 -13.40 -6.85
N SER A 7 -52.14 -14.11 -5.77
CA SER A 7 -50.85 -14.57 -5.28
C SER A 7 -50.63 -16.04 -5.61
N LEU A 8 -49.41 -16.43 -6.02
CA LEU A 8 -48.97 -17.84 -6.05
C LEU A 8 -47.53 -17.94 -5.52
N GLN A 9 -47.41 -18.59 -4.36
CA GLN A 9 -46.18 -19.15 -3.77
C GLN A 9 -46.19 -20.67 -3.98
N ALA A 10 -45.01 -21.27 -4.08
CA ALA A 10 -44.74 -22.70 -3.87
C ALA A 10 -43.27 -22.84 -3.44
N SER A 11 -42.81 -23.82 -2.66
CA SER A 11 -43.35 -24.62 -1.57
C SER A 11 -42.11 -25.19 -0.84
N THR A 12 -42.24 -25.43 0.45
CA THR A 12 -41.23 -25.97 1.37
C THR A 12 -40.93 -27.46 1.14
N ALA A 13 -39.70 -27.89 1.42
CA ALA A 13 -39.41 -29.26 1.82
C ALA A 13 -38.45 -29.26 3.01
N THR A 14 -38.93 -29.79 4.14
CA THR A 14 -38.20 -29.99 5.39
C THR A 14 -38.16 -31.49 5.70
N GLN A 15 -37.05 -31.93 6.31
CA GLN A 15 -36.82 -33.12 7.18
C GLN A 15 -35.98 -34.27 6.60
N PRO A 16 -35.29 -35.08 7.45
CA PRO A 16 -34.79 -34.89 8.84
C PRO A 16 -33.26 -35.19 8.98
N PRO A 17 -32.64 -35.04 10.18
CA PRO A 17 -31.18 -35.16 10.34
C PRO A 17 -30.71 -36.60 10.61
N PRO A 18 -29.47 -36.98 10.25
CA PRO A 18 -28.83 -38.17 10.79
C PRO A 18 -28.10 -37.86 12.11
N SER A 19 -28.09 -38.89 12.95
CA SER A 19 -27.71 -38.96 14.35
C SER A 19 -26.24 -38.69 14.66
N LEU A 20 -26.02 -38.13 15.86
CA LEU A 20 -24.72 -38.02 16.52
C LEU A 20 -24.24 -39.39 17.00
N SER A 21 -23.02 -39.79 16.65
CA SER A 21 -22.17 -40.56 17.56
C SER A 21 -20.67 -40.34 17.31
N ALA A 22 -19.97 -40.10 18.43
CA ALA A 22 -18.57 -40.40 18.75
C ALA A 22 -17.40 -39.73 17.98
N ARG A 23 -16.76 -38.79 18.70
CA ARG A 23 -15.35 -38.34 18.61
C ARG A 23 -14.34 -39.38 18.06
N ARG A 24 -13.39 -38.89 17.24
CA ARG A 24 -11.93 -38.98 17.50
C ARG A 24 -11.11 -38.09 16.54
N ARG A 25 -10.18 -37.31 17.12
CA ARG A 25 -8.84 -36.86 16.65
C ARG A 25 -8.67 -36.76 15.12
N GLY A 26 -8.53 -35.59 14.49
CA GLY A 26 -7.48 -34.59 14.70
C GLY A 26 -6.31 -34.85 13.75
N GLU A 27 -6.27 -34.21 12.56
CA GLU A 27 -5.04 -33.98 11.79
C GLU A 27 -5.21 -32.99 10.63
N SER A 28 -4.66 -31.78 10.86
CA SER A 28 -3.96 -30.89 9.93
C SER A 28 -4.42 -30.79 8.48
N ALA A 29 -5.20 -29.73 8.19
CA ALA A 29 -5.32 -29.21 6.83
C ALA A 29 -3.95 -28.73 6.35
N ARG A 30 -3.45 -29.34 5.26
CA ARG A 30 -2.19 -28.98 4.62
C ARG A 30 -2.22 -27.50 4.25
N ALA A 31 -1.22 -26.76 4.71
CA ALA A 31 -0.92 -25.41 4.26
C ALA A 31 -0.79 -25.43 2.74
N GLY A 32 -1.65 -24.67 2.06
CA GLY A 32 -1.50 -24.40 0.63
C GLY A 32 -0.13 -23.78 0.39
N ASP A 33 0.61 -24.36 -0.54
CA ASP A 33 1.95 -23.96 -0.92
C ASP A 33 1.93 -22.55 -1.53
N VAL A 34 2.19 -21.53 -0.70
CA VAL A 34 2.36 -20.14 -1.13
C VAL A 34 3.74 -20.03 -1.75
N THR A 35 3.85 -20.28 -3.05
CA THR A 35 5.08 -20.03 -3.80
C THR A 35 5.34 -18.51 -3.84
N PRO A 36 6.41 -18.00 -3.20
CA PRO A 36 6.69 -16.57 -3.21
C PRO A 36 7.18 -16.18 -4.61
N ARG A 37 6.37 -15.48 -5.39
CA ARG A 37 6.85 -14.84 -6.63
C ARG A 37 7.87 -13.78 -6.23
N ARG A 38 9.12 -13.99 -6.64
CA ARG A 38 10.30 -13.17 -6.29
C ARG A 38 10.04 -11.70 -6.66
N ILE A 39 9.87 -10.84 -5.65
CA ILE A 39 9.80 -9.39 -5.81
C ILE A 39 11.14 -8.91 -6.38
N ARG A 40 11.17 -8.49 -7.64
CA ARG A 40 12.34 -7.80 -8.23
C ARG A 40 12.29 -6.34 -7.80
N LEU A 41 13.33 -5.87 -7.12
CA LEU A 41 13.56 -4.44 -6.90
C LEU A 41 13.90 -3.82 -8.26
N LEU A 42 13.13 -2.82 -8.69
CA LEU A 42 13.53 -1.98 -9.82
C LEU A 42 14.37 -0.81 -9.31
N GLU A 43 15.44 -0.52 -10.03
CA GLU A 43 16.32 0.61 -9.78
C GLU A 43 15.62 1.90 -10.24
N ALA A 44 15.60 2.91 -9.36
CA ALA A 44 15.16 4.25 -9.72
C ALA A 44 16.33 4.96 -10.42
N SER A 45 16.02 5.85 -11.37
CA SER A 45 17.03 6.70 -12.02
C SER A 45 17.84 7.49 -10.97
N LEU A 46 19.16 7.34 -11.00
CA LEU A 46 20.10 8.00 -10.09
C LEU A 46 20.33 9.48 -10.42
N ALA A 47 19.81 9.97 -11.55
CA ALA A 47 20.11 11.32 -12.07
C ALA A 47 19.70 12.45 -11.11
N ASP A 48 18.69 12.22 -10.25
CA ASP A 48 18.20 13.19 -9.26
C ASP A 48 18.59 12.81 -7.82
N CYS A 49 19.43 11.79 -7.62
CA CYS A 49 19.83 11.32 -6.29
C CYS A 49 21.06 12.07 -5.77
N VAL A 50 21.04 12.44 -4.49
CA VAL A 50 22.25 12.85 -3.78
C VAL A 50 23.05 11.58 -3.44
N VAL A 51 24.23 11.45 -4.05
CA VAL A 51 25.15 10.34 -3.78
C VAL A 51 25.97 10.69 -2.54
N MET A 52 25.97 9.80 -1.55
CA MET A 52 26.70 9.97 -0.30
C MET A 52 27.70 8.83 -0.13
N GLU A 53 28.94 9.16 0.20
CA GLU A 53 29.97 8.17 0.49
C GLU A 53 29.94 7.82 1.99
N LEU A 54 29.69 6.54 2.30
CA LEU A 54 29.56 6.08 3.68
C LEU A 54 30.92 5.63 4.23
N LYS A 55 31.28 6.14 5.42
CA LYS A 55 32.44 5.65 6.17
C LYS A 55 32.14 4.27 6.77
N THR A 56 33.17 3.48 7.03
CA THR A 56 33.05 2.21 7.76
C THR A 56 32.53 2.45 9.19
N GLY A 57 31.56 1.65 9.65
CA GLY A 57 31.00 1.74 11.00
C GLY A 57 29.80 2.68 11.16
N VAL A 58 29.33 3.31 10.07
CA VAL A 58 28.16 4.21 10.10
C VAL A 58 26.87 3.42 10.34
N SER A 59 26.08 3.89 11.31
CA SER A 59 24.80 3.29 11.67
C SER A 59 23.66 3.75 10.74
N LYS A 60 22.54 3.01 10.73
CA LYS A 60 21.33 3.46 10.00
C LYS A 60 20.78 4.79 10.57
N GLN A 61 21.05 5.07 11.84
CA GLN A 61 20.59 6.30 12.49
C GLN A 61 21.45 7.48 12.05
N ASP A 62 22.76 7.32 11.97
CA ASP A 62 23.70 8.35 11.51
C ASP A 62 23.35 8.81 10.09
N ILE A 63 23.01 7.86 9.20
CA ILE A 63 22.60 8.17 7.83
C ILE A 63 21.28 8.94 7.81
N ARG A 64 20.34 8.58 8.70
CA ARG A 64 19.07 9.31 8.81
C ARG A 64 19.30 10.76 9.24
N GLU A 65 20.10 10.96 10.29
CA GLU A 65 20.44 12.29 10.80
C GLU A 65 21.12 13.14 9.73
N GLN A 66 22.14 12.59 9.06
CA GLN A 66 22.85 13.29 7.99
C GLN A 66 21.92 13.72 6.85
N ILE A 67 20.99 12.85 6.44
CA ILE A 67 20.01 13.18 5.39
C ILE A 67 19.02 14.22 5.87
N TRP A 68 18.50 14.10 7.09
CA TRP A 68 17.58 15.08 7.67
C TRP A 68 18.22 16.47 7.79
N ASP A 69 19.45 16.54 8.30
CA ASP A 69 20.21 17.78 8.42
C ASP A 69 20.47 18.41 7.05
N TYR A 70 20.81 17.58 6.06
CA TYR A 70 20.96 18.03 4.68
C TYR A 70 19.65 18.60 4.11
N MET A 71 18.53 17.90 4.29
CA MET A 71 17.22 18.35 3.82
C MET A 71 16.78 19.68 4.45
N GLU A 72 17.04 19.88 5.75
CA GLU A 72 16.71 21.11 6.45
C GLU A 72 17.64 22.26 6.03
N SER A 73 18.96 22.03 6.00
CA SER A 73 19.96 23.06 5.66
C SER A 73 19.84 23.54 4.21
N GLN A 74 19.50 22.64 3.28
CA GLN A 74 19.29 22.97 1.87
C GLN A 74 17.84 23.42 1.57
N ASN A 75 16.98 23.54 2.59
CA ASN A 75 15.58 23.90 2.45
C ASN A 75 14.83 23.04 1.42
N LEU A 76 15.16 21.74 1.37
CA LEU A 76 14.53 20.74 0.50
C LEU A 76 13.27 20.14 1.14
N ALA A 77 13.22 20.14 2.48
CA ALA A 77 12.08 19.67 3.24
C ALA A 77 10.82 20.48 2.94
N ASP A 78 9.70 19.77 2.81
CA ASP A 78 8.36 20.33 2.72
C ASP A 78 7.54 19.90 3.94
N PHE A 79 6.43 20.59 4.21
CA PHE A 79 5.59 20.28 5.38
C PHE A 79 5.18 18.79 5.37
N PRO A 80 5.26 18.09 6.52
CA PRO A 80 5.51 18.61 7.86
C PRO A 80 7.00 18.72 8.26
N ARG A 81 7.38 19.87 8.84
CA ARG A 81 8.73 20.16 9.39
C ARG A 81 8.71 20.23 10.93
N PRO A 82 9.86 20.08 11.62
CA PRO A 82 11.13 19.59 11.07
C PRO A 82 11.04 18.11 10.66
N VAL A 83 11.95 17.65 9.81
CA VAL A 83 11.95 16.26 9.30
C VAL A 83 12.51 15.24 10.29
N HIS A 84 13.26 15.67 11.30
CA HIS A 84 13.74 14.80 12.36
C HIS A 84 12.57 14.11 13.07
N HIS A 85 12.78 12.84 13.43
CA HIS A 85 11.78 12.05 14.16
C HIS A 85 10.46 11.77 13.43
N ARG A 86 10.40 11.99 12.11
CA ARG A 86 9.20 11.68 11.29
C ARG A 86 9.54 11.38 9.84
N ILE A 87 8.61 10.82 9.07
CA ILE A 87 8.84 10.57 7.63
C ILE A 87 8.93 11.91 6.88
N PRO A 88 10.07 12.26 6.26
CA PRO A 88 10.24 13.53 5.57
C PRO A 88 9.34 13.61 4.35
N ASN A 89 8.76 14.79 4.13
CA ASN A 89 8.29 15.21 2.81
C ASN A 89 9.30 16.18 2.21
N PHE A 90 9.33 16.29 0.88
CA PHE A 90 10.31 17.11 0.18
C PHE A 90 9.73 17.76 -1.06
N LYS A 91 10.30 18.91 -1.42
CA LYS A 91 9.97 19.63 -2.66
C LYS A 91 10.26 18.74 -3.85
N GLY A 92 9.28 18.60 -4.74
CA GLY A 92 9.40 17.72 -5.91
C GLY A 92 8.99 16.26 -5.67
N SER A 93 8.55 15.87 -4.46
CA SER A 93 8.09 14.50 -4.18
C SER A 93 7.01 14.02 -5.16
N TYR A 94 6.06 14.89 -5.50
CA TYR A 94 5.00 14.59 -6.47
C TYR A 94 5.53 14.39 -7.90
N LEU A 95 6.56 15.16 -8.29
CA LEU A 95 7.21 15.03 -9.60
C LEU A 95 8.02 13.73 -9.66
N ALA A 96 8.81 13.44 -8.63
CA ALA A 96 9.56 12.18 -8.51
C ALA A 96 8.64 10.95 -8.61
N CYS A 97 7.43 11.04 -8.05
CA CYS A 97 6.42 9.98 -8.19
C CYS A 97 6.00 9.73 -9.65
N GLN A 98 6.08 10.72 -10.55
CA GLN A 98 5.68 10.57 -11.96
C GLN A 98 6.56 9.57 -12.71
N ASN A 99 7.84 9.44 -12.32
CA ASN A 99 8.81 8.55 -12.94
C ASN A 99 8.37 7.08 -12.91
N ILE A 100 7.46 6.69 -12.01
CA ILE A 100 6.91 5.34 -11.97
C ILE A 100 6.10 4.98 -13.22
N ARG A 101 5.54 5.98 -13.94
CA ARG A 101 4.73 5.78 -15.15
C ARG A 101 5.54 5.16 -16.28
N ASP A 102 6.81 5.47 -16.35
CA ASP A 102 7.71 5.03 -17.42
C ASP A 102 8.23 3.61 -17.18
N LEU A 103 7.98 3.04 -15.99
CA LEU A 103 8.38 1.69 -15.66
C LEU A 103 7.41 0.67 -16.27
N GLU A 104 7.93 -0.23 -17.09
CA GLU A 104 7.14 -1.30 -17.71
C GLU A 104 6.44 -2.20 -16.67
N VAL A 105 7.08 -2.43 -15.52
CA VAL A 105 6.46 -3.17 -14.40
C VAL A 105 5.18 -2.48 -13.93
N PHE A 106 5.18 -1.15 -13.85
CA PHE A 106 3.99 -0.40 -13.42
C PHE A 106 2.91 -0.47 -14.49
N ALA A 107 3.27 -0.40 -15.77
CA ALA A 107 2.32 -0.55 -16.87
C ALA A 107 1.58 -1.91 -16.82
N ARG A 108 2.32 -3.01 -16.58
CA ARG A 108 1.80 -4.39 -16.64
C ARG A 108 1.09 -4.88 -15.38
N THR A 109 1.27 -4.23 -14.23
CA THR A 109 0.69 -4.65 -12.93
C THR A 109 -0.73 -4.13 -12.73
N GLN A 110 -1.60 -4.88 -12.05
CA GLN A 110 -2.95 -4.42 -11.72
C GLN A 110 -3.13 -4.14 -10.23
N GLU A 111 -2.44 -4.90 -9.38
CA GLU A 111 -2.52 -4.77 -7.93
C GLU A 111 -1.23 -4.17 -7.37
N VAL A 112 -1.33 -2.93 -6.88
CA VAL A 112 -0.19 -2.15 -6.41
C VAL A 112 -0.37 -1.79 -4.95
N LYS A 113 0.63 -2.12 -4.13
CA LYS A 113 0.73 -1.66 -2.75
C LYS A 113 1.58 -0.40 -2.67
N VAL A 114 1.09 0.63 -1.99
CA VAL A 114 1.82 1.87 -1.73
C VAL A 114 1.65 2.25 -0.26
N ASP A 115 2.73 2.61 0.43
CA ASP A 115 2.65 3.05 1.84
C ASP A 115 1.82 4.34 1.99
N PRO A 116 1.23 4.63 3.17
CA PRO A 116 0.33 5.77 3.40
C PRO A 116 1.04 7.14 3.51
N ASP A 117 2.36 7.16 3.37
CA ASP A 117 3.21 8.33 3.65
C ASP A 117 2.97 9.50 2.70
N LYS A 118 3.18 10.73 3.17
CA LYS A 118 2.97 11.95 2.37
C LYS A 118 3.78 11.99 1.06
N PRO A 119 5.10 11.70 1.03
CA PRO A 119 5.87 11.76 -0.22
C PRO A 119 5.41 10.75 -1.30
N LEU A 120 4.64 9.72 -0.93
CA LEU A 120 4.12 8.71 -1.86
C LEU A 120 2.71 9.01 -2.36
N GLU A 121 2.12 10.15 -1.99
CA GLU A 121 0.79 10.56 -2.43
C GLU A 121 0.68 10.64 -3.95
N GLY A 122 1.75 11.07 -4.63
CA GLY A 122 1.83 11.08 -6.08
C GLY A 122 1.63 9.68 -6.67
N VAL A 123 2.36 8.67 -6.20
CA VAL A 123 2.22 7.28 -6.70
C VAL A 123 0.81 6.74 -6.46
N ARG A 124 0.21 7.02 -5.29
CA ARG A 124 -1.17 6.62 -5.00
C ARG A 124 -2.16 7.23 -6.00
N LEU A 125 -2.04 8.51 -6.29
CA LEU A 125 -2.87 9.17 -7.28
C LEU A 125 -2.68 8.57 -8.68
N LEU A 126 -1.44 8.25 -9.05
CA LEU A 126 -1.13 7.63 -10.34
C LEU A 126 -1.74 6.25 -10.51
N ALA A 127 -1.67 5.42 -9.46
CA ALA A 127 -2.32 4.11 -9.45
C ALA A 127 -3.83 4.23 -9.67
N LEU A 128 -4.48 5.17 -8.97
CA LEU A 128 -5.92 5.43 -9.10
C LEU A 128 -6.29 5.97 -10.50
N GLN A 129 -5.52 6.91 -11.04
CA GLN A 129 -5.72 7.44 -12.41
C GLN A 129 -5.55 6.36 -13.47
N SER A 130 -4.65 5.40 -13.23
CA SER A 130 -4.41 4.25 -14.10
C SER A 130 -5.42 3.12 -13.88
N LYS A 131 -6.47 3.35 -13.08
CA LYS A 131 -7.52 2.38 -12.73
C LYS A 131 -6.99 1.07 -12.13
N LYS A 132 -5.84 1.12 -11.45
CA LYS A 132 -5.24 -0.03 -10.77
C LYS A 132 -5.89 -0.24 -9.39
N THR A 133 -5.86 -1.46 -8.89
CA THR A 133 -6.22 -1.76 -7.51
C THR A 133 -5.12 -1.24 -6.59
N LEU A 134 -5.42 -0.18 -5.84
CA LEU A 134 -4.51 0.41 -4.87
C LEU A 134 -4.75 -0.16 -3.47
N LEU A 135 -3.70 -0.77 -2.91
CA LEU A 135 -3.66 -1.30 -1.55
C LEU A 135 -2.75 -0.43 -0.69
N VAL A 136 -3.26 0.02 0.46
CA VAL A 136 -2.47 0.80 1.42
C VAL A 136 -2.39 0.03 2.73
N PRO A 137 -1.18 -0.27 3.26
CA PRO A 137 -1.04 -0.97 4.53
C PRO A 137 -1.72 -0.22 5.68
N THR A 138 -2.34 -0.96 6.59
CA THR A 138 -2.88 -0.37 7.82
C THR A 138 -1.77 -0.32 8.88
N PRO A 139 -1.59 0.82 9.58
CA PRO A 139 -0.66 0.87 10.70
C PRO A 139 -1.08 -0.13 11.78
N ARG A 140 -0.12 -0.89 12.32
CA ARG A 140 -0.29 -1.80 13.47
C ARG A 140 -1.27 -2.97 13.26
N LEU A 141 -1.66 -3.27 12.01
CA LEU A 141 -2.50 -4.42 11.62
C LEU A 141 -3.85 -4.56 12.37
N ARG A 142 -4.32 -3.49 13.03
CA ARG A 142 -5.51 -3.56 13.91
C ARG A 142 -6.81 -3.78 13.16
N THR A 143 -6.88 -3.39 11.88
CA THR A 143 -8.11 -3.39 11.07
C THR A 143 -7.97 -4.21 9.79
N GLY A 144 -6.99 -5.12 9.72
CA GLY A 144 -6.67 -5.91 8.52
C GLY A 144 -5.30 -5.59 7.94
N LEU A 145 -4.92 -6.28 6.87
CA LEU A 145 -3.60 -6.17 6.24
C LEU A 145 -3.48 -4.90 5.39
N PHE A 146 -4.52 -4.61 4.61
CA PHE A 146 -4.56 -3.47 3.70
C PHE A 146 -5.91 -2.75 3.77
N ASN A 147 -5.91 -1.50 3.34
CA ASN A 147 -7.09 -0.78 2.89
C ASN A 147 -7.07 -0.76 1.35
N LYS A 148 -8.08 -1.36 0.72
CA LYS A 148 -8.29 -1.24 -0.72
C LYS A 148 -9.03 0.06 -0.99
N ILE A 149 -8.41 0.96 -1.74
CA ILE A 149 -9.03 2.26 -2.04
C ILE A 149 -10.17 2.06 -3.04
N THR A 150 -11.34 2.61 -2.71
CA THR A 150 -12.58 2.51 -3.49
C THR A 150 -13.10 3.92 -3.78
N PRO A 151 -12.60 4.60 -4.83
CA PRO A 151 -13.15 5.87 -5.26
C PRO A 151 -14.63 5.72 -5.61
N PRO A 152 -15.47 6.74 -5.40
CA PRO A 152 -16.87 6.69 -5.77
C PRO A 152 -17.04 6.53 -7.29
N PRO A 153 -18.16 5.92 -7.75
CA PRO A 153 -18.45 5.81 -9.18
C PRO A 153 -18.40 7.17 -9.88
N GLY A 154 -17.77 7.24 -11.04
CA GLY A 154 -17.61 8.50 -11.79
C GLY A 154 -16.64 9.50 -11.16
N ALA A 155 -15.75 9.07 -10.26
CA ALA A 155 -14.77 9.94 -9.61
C ALA A 155 -13.95 10.77 -10.62
N THR A 156 -14.03 12.10 -10.48
CA THR A 156 -13.21 13.05 -11.23
C THR A 156 -11.75 13.00 -10.76
N LYS A 157 -10.84 13.64 -11.51
CA LYS A 157 -9.42 13.76 -11.12
C LYS A 157 -9.24 14.35 -9.71
N ASP A 158 -10.09 15.31 -9.31
CA ASP A 158 -10.03 15.94 -8.00
C ASP A 158 -10.48 15.01 -6.87
N ILE A 159 -11.47 14.15 -7.14
CA ILE A 159 -11.89 13.11 -6.19
C ILE A 159 -10.77 12.08 -6.03
N LEU A 160 -10.14 11.64 -7.12
CA LEU A 160 -9.00 10.72 -7.03
C LEU A 160 -7.83 11.32 -6.23
N ARG A 161 -7.57 12.63 -6.40
CA ARG A 161 -6.57 13.35 -5.60
C ARG A 161 -6.91 13.28 -4.11
N LYS A 162 -8.18 13.50 -3.74
CA LYS A 162 -8.64 13.35 -2.35
C LYS A 162 -8.44 11.92 -1.84
N CYS A 163 -8.84 10.90 -2.61
CA CYS A 163 -8.68 9.49 -2.26
C CYS A 163 -7.21 9.08 -2.02
N ALA A 164 -6.26 9.70 -2.72
CA ALA A 164 -4.82 9.43 -2.58
C ALA A 164 -4.20 10.00 -1.28
N THR A 165 -4.86 10.95 -0.61
CA THR A 165 -4.38 11.52 0.66
C THR A 165 -4.53 10.52 1.81
N SER A 166 -3.78 10.69 2.91
CA SER A 166 -3.93 9.83 4.10
C SER A 166 -5.34 9.89 4.70
N GLN A 167 -6.03 11.03 4.61
CA GLN A 167 -7.44 11.15 5.01
C GLN A 167 -8.35 10.43 4.02
N GLY A 168 -8.05 10.52 2.73
CA GLY A 168 -8.76 9.80 1.68
C GLY A 168 -8.70 8.28 1.86
N VAL A 169 -7.53 7.76 2.24
CA VAL A 169 -7.36 6.34 2.57
C VAL A 169 -8.29 5.92 3.70
N ARG A 170 -8.56 6.78 4.69
CA ARG A 170 -9.50 6.47 5.78
C ARG A 170 -10.97 6.53 5.33
N ASN A 171 -11.31 7.46 4.45
CA ASN A 171 -12.70 7.76 4.09
C ASN A 171 -13.20 6.98 2.86
N TYR A 172 -12.31 6.58 1.96
CA TYR A 172 -12.63 5.98 0.66
C TYR A 172 -11.92 4.64 0.50
N SER A 173 -11.96 3.78 1.52
CA SER A 173 -11.38 2.45 1.42
C SER A 173 -12.22 1.39 2.10
N THR A 174 -11.98 0.15 1.68
CA THR A 174 -12.54 -1.05 2.31
C THR A 174 -11.39 -1.84 2.94
N PRO A 175 -11.50 -2.27 4.21
CA PRO A 175 -10.47 -3.08 4.85
C PRO A 175 -10.38 -4.46 4.19
N VAL A 176 -9.16 -4.96 4.07
CA VAL A 176 -8.80 -6.26 3.51
C VAL A 176 -8.17 -7.10 4.61
N GLY A 177 -8.86 -8.17 5.00
CA GLY A 177 -8.46 -9.08 6.08
C GLY A 177 -7.32 -10.03 5.69
N LEU A 178 -6.80 -10.73 6.71
CA LEU A 178 -5.73 -11.72 6.54
C LEU A 178 -6.17 -12.96 5.73
N ASP A 179 -7.45 -13.31 5.79
CA ASP A 179 -8.01 -14.43 5.03
C ASP A 179 -8.24 -14.12 3.55
N SER A 180 -7.97 -12.88 3.13
CA SER A 180 -8.11 -12.47 1.73
C SER A 180 -6.97 -13.04 0.88
N ARG A 181 -7.31 -13.50 -0.33
CA ARG A 181 -6.34 -13.99 -1.32
C ARG A 181 -5.80 -12.87 -2.20
N VAL A 182 -5.50 -11.71 -1.60
CA VAL A 182 -5.00 -10.56 -2.36
C VAL A 182 -3.56 -10.83 -2.77
N LEU A 183 -3.31 -10.80 -4.08
CA LEU A 183 -1.98 -10.81 -4.65
C LEU A 183 -1.51 -9.37 -4.83
N VAL A 184 -0.22 -9.14 -4.65
CA VAL A 184 0.39 -7.81 -4.84
C VAL A 184 1.46 -7.97 -5.90
N ASP A 185 1.21 -7.39 -7.07
CA ASP A 185 2.12 -7.50 -8.21
C ASP A 185 3.31 -6.52 -8.08
N LEU A 186 3.06 -5.35 -7.48
CA LEU A 186 4.05 -4.30 -7.29
C LEU A 186 3.97 -3.68 -5.90
N VAL A 187 5.12 -3.59 -5.23
CA VAL A 187 5.26 -2.95 -3.92
C VAL A 187 6.09 -1.68 -4.06
N VAL A 188 5.46 -0.54 -3.77
CA VAL A 188 6.12 0.76 -3.69
C VAL A 188 6.29 1.13 -2.23
N VAL A 189 7.51 1.49 -1.88
CA VAL A 189 7.95 1.76 -0.51
C VAL A 189 8.88 2.97 -0.50
N GLY A 190 8.64 3.92 0.40
CA GLY A 190 9.53 5.07 0.58
C GLY A 190 10.83 4.67 1.29
N SER A 191 11.91 5.41 1.03
CA SER A 191 13.19 5.31 1.75
C SER A 191 13.77 6.70 1.90
N VAL A 192 14.58 6.92 2.93
CA VAL A 192 15.45 8.10 3.01
C VAL A 192 16.79 7.84 2.33
N ALA A 193 17.28 6.60 2.38
CA ALA A 193 18.51 6.19 1.70
C ALA A 193 18.34 4.82 1.05
N VAL A 194 18.98 4.63 -0.09
CA VAL A 194 19.14 3.34 -0.76
C VAL A 194 20.57 3.19 -1.23
N SER A 195 21.11 1.97 -1.19
CA SER A 195 22.35 1.66 -1.90
C SER A 195 22.07 1.51 -3.40
N GLU A 196 23.05 1.83 -4.24
CA GLU A 196 23.01 1.60 -5.70
C GLU A 196 22.51 0.19 -6.05
N LYS A 197 23.08 -0.86 -5.43
CA LYS A 197 22.70 -2.27 -5.69
C LYS A 197 21.37 -2.70 -5.03
N GLY A 198 20.60 -1.76 -4.47
CA GLY A 198 19.32 -2.02 -3.79
C GLY A 198 19.37 -2.90 -2.53
N LYS A 199 20.56 -3.28 -2.05
CA LYS A 199 20.76 -4.17 -0.90
C LYS A 199 20.46 -3.50 0.44
N ILE A 200 20.74 -2.20 0.54
CA ILE A 200 20.48 -1.40 1.73
C ILE A 200 19.34 -0.45 1.40
N LYS A 201 18.32 -0.48 2.25
CA LYS A 201 17.21 0.46 2.26
C LYS A 201 17.01 0.97 3.68
N ILE A 202 17.13 2.27 3.86
CA ILE A 202 16.89 2.93 5.14
C ILE A 202 15.53 3.60 5.05
N ARG A 203 14.55 3.00 5.73
CA ARG A 203 13.22 3.60 5.89
C ARG A 203 13.22 4.53 7.08
N ASN A 204 12.37 5.56 7.02
CA ASN A 204 11.88 6.21 8.23
C ASN A 204 10.80 5.34 8.87
N SER A 205 11.25 4.32 9.57
CA SER A 205 10.42 3.53 10.49
C SER A 205 10.99 3.75 11.87
N TRP A 206 10.22 4.41 12.73
CA TRP A 206 10.45 4.40 14.17
C TRP A 206 9.66 3.21 14.69
N MET A 207 10.39 2.17 15.12
CA MET A 207 9.94 0.92 15.75
C MET A 207 8.56 0.41 15.32
#